data_AF-A0A3B9H141-F1
#
_entry.id   AF-A0A3B9H141-F1
#
_cell.length_a   1.000
_cell.length_b   1.000
_cell.length_c   1.000
_cell.angle_alpha   90.00
_cell.angle_beta   90.00
_cell.angle_gamma   90.00
#
_symmetry.space_group_name_H-M   'P 1'
#
loop_
_entity.id
_entity.type
_entity.pdbx_description
1 polymer ?
#
loop_
_entity_poly.entity_id
_entity_poly.type
_entity_poly.pdbx_seq_one_letter_code
_entity_poly.pdbx_strand_id
1 'polypeptide(L)'
;MSVQRCRDTSRSQTLSALREVGRKSLARKQAGAHPATFFYYSGHGVNVDGTNYVLPVDLPGASTAEIEDGAVSFEQIFNIVSTTVASTSFIVFDACRTVMDDESRGMLRSYRPVTWSTGVFQAYATEPGKTA
;
A
#
# COMPACT_ATOMS: atom_id res chain seq x y z
N MET A 1 -17.46 5.33 14.39
CA MET A 1 -16.69 4.84 13.22
C MET A 1 -15.99 6.02 12.60
N SER A 2 -14.67 5.96 12.36
CA SER A 2 -13.90 7.06 11.75
C SER A 2 -13.43 6.64 10.36
N VAL A 3 -13.79 7.41 9.34
CA VAL A 3 -13.30 7.22 7.97
C VAL A 3 -12.45 8.43 7.61
N GLN A 4 -11.23 8.19 7.15
CA GLN A 4 -10.35 9.23 6.61
C GLN A 4 -10.27 9.04 5.09
N ARG A 5 -10.66 10.07 4.35
CA ARG A 5 -10.58 10.10 2.89
C ARG A 5 -9.56 11.14 2.48
N CYS A 6 -8.68 10.77 1.57
CA CYS A 6 -7.70 11.67 0.96
C CYS A 6 -7.79 11.48 -0.56
N ARG A 7 -7.51 12.54 -1.32
CA ARG A 7 -7.45 12.53 -2.79
C ARG A 7 -6.16 13.21 -3.21
N ASP A 8 -5.61 12.77 -4.33
CA ASP A 8 -4.40 13.34 -4.95
C ASP A 8 -3.30 13.57 -3.91
N THR A 9 -2.98 12.51 -3.17
CA THR A 9 -2.09 12.62 -2.00
C THR A 9 -0.63 12.59 -2.39
N SER A 10 0.14 13.47 -1.77
CA SER A 10 1.59 13.38 -1.76
C SER A 10 2.09 12.16 -0.96
N ARG A 11 3.37 11.82 -1.07
CA ARG A 11 4.02 10.81 -0.23
C ARG A 11 3.80 11.09 1.26
N SER A 12 4.07 12.33 1.66
CA SER A 12 3.99 12.77 3.05
C SER A 12 2.56 12.71 3.59
N GLN A 13 1.57 13.08 2.78
CA GLN A 13 0.15 12.99 3.12
C GLN A 13 -0.31 11.53 3.26
N THR A 14 0.11 10.66 2.34
CA THR A 14 -0.18 9.22 2.38
C THR A 14 0.33 8.59 3.68
N LEU A 15 1.61 8.79 4.00
CA LEU A 15 2.22 8.25 5.21
C LEU A 15 1.61 8.84 6.49
N SER A 16 1.28 10.13 6.49
CA SER A 16 0.63 10.78 7.65
C SER A 16 -0.76 10.22 7.88
N ALA A 17 -1.53 9.98 6.82
CA ALA A 17 -2.85 9.37 6.92
C ALA A 17 -2.80 7.94 7.46
N LEU A 18 -1.86 7.13 6.97
CA LEU A 18 -1.63 5.77 7.47
C LEU A 18 -1.27 5.76 8.96
N ARG A 19 -0.33 6.62 9.38
CA ARG A 19 0.10 6.74 10.79
C ARG A 19 -1.06 7.15 11.70
N GLU A 20 -1.89 8.07 11.24
CA GLU A 20 -3.07 8.51 11.98
C GLU A 20 -4.09 7.38 12.19
N VAL A 21 -4.30 6.54 11.18
CA VAL A 21 -5.13 5.33 11.29
C VAL A 21 -4.53 4.36 12.32
N GLY A 22 -3.23 4.08 12.23
CA GLY A 22 -2.52 3.22 13.19
C GLY A 22 -2.64 3.72 14.63
N ARG A 23 -2.43 5.03 14.85
CA ARG A 23 -2.59 5.68 16.15
C ARG A 23 -4.00 5.55 16.71
N LYS A 24 -5.04 5.78 15.89
CA LYS A 24 -6.44 5.61 16.29
C LYS A 24 -6.77 4.15 16.62
N SER A 25 -6.26 3.20 15.84
CA SER A 25 -6.45 1.77 16.13
C SER A 25 -5.80 1.38 17.46
N LEU A 26 -4.58 1.86 17.72
CA LEU A 26 -3.89 1.63 18.98
C LEU A 26 -4.66 2.14 20.18
N ALA A 27 -5.11 3.40 20.12
CA ALA A 27 -5.89 4.00 21.20
C ALA A 27 -7.16 3.19 21.51
N ARG A 28 -7.87 2.71 20.48
CA ARG A 28 -9.06 1.87 20.66
C ARG A 28 -8.73 0.52 21.30
N LYS A 29 -7.64 -0.13 20.87
CA LYS A 29 -7.19 -1.39 21.49
C LYS A 29 -6.81 -1.20 22.96
N GLN A 30 -6.10 -0.13 23.29
CA GLN A 30 -5.74 0.21 24.67
C GLN A 30 -6.96 0.49 25.55
N ALA A 31 -8.06 0.98 24.97
CA ALA A 31 -9.35 1.12 25.64
C ALA A 31 -10.16 -0.19 25.74
N GLY A 32 -9.56 -1.34 25.40
CA GLY A 32 -10.19 -2.67 25.49
C GLY A 32 -11.04 -3.07 24.28
N ALA A 33 -11.03 -2.30 23.19
CA ALA A 33 -11.75 -2.66 21.97
C ALA A 33 -10.94 -3.63 21.08
N HIS A 34 -11.63 -4.28 20.14
CA HIS A 34 -11.03 -5.06 19.06
C HIS A 34 -11.22 -4.32 17.72
N PRO A 35 -10.39 -3.32 17.40
CA PRO A 35 -10.58 -2.54 16.19
C PRO A 35 -10.26 -3.39 14.95
N ALA A 36 -11.03 -3.14 13.89
CA ALA A 36 -10.70 -3.56 12.55
C ALA A 36 -10.22 -2.34 11.75
N THR A 37 -9.18 -2.52 10.95
CA THR A 37 -8.66 -1.47 10.07
C THR A 37 -8.99 -1.79 8.62
N PHE A 38 -9.36 -0.78 7.85
CA PHE A 38 -9.61 -0.90 6.42
C PHE A 38 -8.79 0.15 5.68
N PHE A 39 -7.93 -0.29 4.78
CA PHE A 39 -7.16 0.54 3.88
C PHE A 39 -7.61 0.25 2.44
N TYR A 40 -7.87 1.33 1.71
CA TYR A 40 -8.17 1.29 0.28
C TYR A 40 -7.30 2.32 -0.43
N TYR A 41 -6.66 1.89 -1.50
CA TYR A 41 -5.94 2.75 -2.41
C TYR A 41 -6.43 2.52 -3.83
N SER A 42 -6.67 3.61 -4.57
CA SER A 42 -6.95 3.57 -6.00
C SER A 42 -6.02 4.57 -6.70
N GLY A 43 -5.31 4.13 -7.74
CA GLY A 43 -4.30 4.96 -8.40
C GLY A 43 -3.21 4.17 -9.13
N HIS A 44 -2.04 4.76 -9.32
CA HIS A 44 -0.93 4.12 -10.01
C HIS A 44 -0.10 3.26 -9.06
N GLY A 45 0.14 2.02 -9.47
CA GLY A 45 1.03 1.09 -8.79
C GLY A 45 2.14 0.65 -9.73
N VAL A 46 3.30 0.35 -9.14
CA VAL A 46 4.45 -0.16 -9.90
C VAL A 46 5.15 -1.27 -9.13
N ASN A 47 5.71 -2.23 -9.86
CA ASN A 47 6.68 -3.16 -9.32
C ASN A 47 8.08 -2.77 -9.82
N VAL A 48 9.01 -2.58 -8.89
CA VAL A 48 10.42 -2.30 -9.14
C VAL A 48 11.23 -3.34 -8.37
N ASP A 49 12.04 -4.13 -9.08
CA ASP A 49 12.88 -5.20 -8.51
C ASP A 49 12.20 -6.13 -7.50
N GLY A 50 10.92 -6.44 -7.74
CA GLY A 50 10.13 -7.32 -6.89
C GLY A 50 9.48 -6.64 -5.68
N THR A 51 9.66 -5.33 -5.51
CA THR A 51 8.98 -4.52 -4.50
C THR A 51 7.80 -3.77 -5.13
N ASN A 52 6.65 -3.82 -4.45
CA ASN A 52 5.43 -3.17 -4.90
C ASN A 52 5.30 -1.80 -4.24
N TYR A 53 5.00 -0.78 -5.05
CA TYR A 53 4.82 0.59 -4.61
C TYR A 53 3.49 1.15 -5.10
N VAL A 54 2.89 2.01 -4.27
CA VAL A 54 1.88 2.96 -4.72
C VAL A 54 2.57 4.29 -5.05
N LEU A 55 2.15 4.94 -6.13
CA LEU A 55 2.73 6.20 -6.60
C LEU A 55 1.89 7.38 -6.09
N PRO A 56 2.47 8.26 -5.27
CA PRO A 56 1.86 9.53 -4.90
C PRO A 56 1.85 10.54 -6.06
N VAL A 57 1.00 11.57 -5.98
CA VAL A 57 0.87 12.55 -7.08
C VAL A 57 2.05 13.52 -7.21
N ASP A 58 2.87 13.64 -6.17
CA ASP A 58 4.10 14.45 -6.16
C ASP A 58 5.31 13.70 -6.75
N LEU A 59 5.06 12.57 -7.42
CA LEU A 59 6.09 11.75 -8.07
C LEU A 59 5.80 11.53 -9.58
N PRO A 60 5.73 12.58 -10.42
CA PRO A 60 5.47 12.44 -11.85
C PRO A 60 6.71 11.98 -12.63
N GLY A 61 6.61 10.87 -13.36
CA GLY A 61 7.64 10.48 -14.34
C GLY A 61 9.01 10.10 -13.74
N ALA A 62 8.99 9.46 -12.57
CA ALA A 62 10.18 9.07 -11.83
C ALA A 62 10.92 7.87 -12.45
N SER A 63 12.25 7.94 -12.44
CA SER A 63 13.15 6.81 -12.63
C SER A 63 12.98 5.77 -11.51
N THR A 64 13.51 4.55 -11.72
CA THR A 64 13.56 3.49 -10.70
C THR A 64 14.06 3.99 -9.34
N ALA A 65 15.17 4.73 -9.31
CA ALA A 65 15.74 5.26 -8.07
C ALA A 65 14.80 6.27 -7.38
N GLU A 66 14.18 7.17 -8.15
CA GLU A 66 13.21 8.14 -7.62
C GLU A 66 11.93 7.46 -7.11
N ILE A 67 11.53 6.33 -7.70
CA ILE A 67 10.43 5.50 -7.20
C ILE A 67 10.79 4.87 -5.86
N GLU A 68 11.97 4.30 -5.72
CA GLU A 68 12.41 3.69 -4.46
C GLU A 68 12.44 4.71 -3.31
N ASP A 69 12.87 5.93 -3.58
CA ASP A 69 12.95 7.02 -2.60
C ASP A 69 11.58 7.67 -2.32
N GLY A 70 10.80 7.92 -3.37
CA GLY A 70 9.59 8.74 -3.35
C GLY A 70 8.27 7.97 -3.22
N ALA A 71 8.20 6.72 -3.69
CA ALA A 71 6.97 5.94 -3.69
C ALA A 71 6.75 5.15 -2.41
N VAL A 72 5.50 4.90 -2.02
CA VAL A 72 5.19 4.22 -0.75
C VAL A 72 5.10 2.72 -1.00
N SER A 73 5.96 1.94 -0.36
CA SER A 73 5.96 0.50 -0.56
C SER A 73 4.76 -0.17 0.11
N PHE A 74 4.30 -1.29 -0.44
CA PHE A 74 3.22 -2.07 0.15
C PHE A 74 3.61 -2.59 1.53
N GLU A 75 4.89 -2.88 1.74
CA GLU A 75 5.43 -3.25 3.04
C GLU A 75 5.32 -2.10 4.05
N GLN A 76 5.59 -0.85 3.64
CA GLN A 76 5.37 0.32 4.52
C GLN A 76 3.88 0.45 4.89
N ILE A 77 2.98 0.32 3.92
CA ILE A 77 1.53 0.37 4.15
C ILE A 77 1.13 -0.74 5.12
N PHE A 78 1.55 -1.96 4.85
CA PHE A 78 1.33 -3.11 5.69
C PHE A 78 1.86 -2.83 7.10
N ASN A 79 3.14 -2.53 7.27
CA ASN A 79 3.73 -2.29 8.58
C ASN A 79 3.00 -1.20 9.36
N ILE A 80 2.40 -0.19 8.71
CA ILE A 80 1.63 0.85 9.43
C ILE A 80 0.19 0.39 9.74
N VAL A 81 -0.45 -0.38 8.85
CA VAL A 81 -1.85 -0.84 8.97
C VAL A 81 -1.99 -2.14 9.77
N SER A 82 -0.95 -2.97 9.73
CA SER A 82 -0.86 -4.32 10.28
C SER A 82 -0.05 -4.39 11.57
N THR A 83 0.73 -3.36 11.93
CA THR A 83 1.40 -3.33 13.24
C THR A 83 0.35 -3.48 14.32
N THR A 84 0.28 -4.69 14.88
CA THR A 84 -0.09 -5.11 16.24
C THR A 84 -1.35 -4.54 16.92
N VAL A 85 -2.17 -3.70 16.28
CA VAL A 85 -3.29 -3.01 16.93
C VAL A 85 -4.68 -3.33 16.43
N ALA A 86 -4.85 -3.90 15.25
CA ALA A 86 -6.13 -4.44 14.82
C ALA A 86 -6.08 -5.97 14.84
N SER A 87 -7.12 -6.61 15.37
CA SER A 87 -7.30 -8.07 15.28
C SER A 87 -7.60 -8.50 13.83
N THR A 88 -7.98 -7.54 12.98
CA THR A 88 -8.34 -7.76 11.59
C THR A 88 -8.00 -6.52 10.76
N SER A 89 -7.23 -6.68 9.68
CA SER A 89 -6.92 -5.61 8.74
C SER A 89 -7.29 -6.01 7.32
N PHE A 90 -8.00 -5.12 6.62
CA PHE A 90 -8.32 -5.25 5.20
C PHE A 90 -7.48 -4.23 4.43
N ILE A 91 -6.73 -4.69 3.43
CA ILE A 91 -5.87 -3.84 2.60
C ILE A 91 -6.25 -4.11 1.14
N VAL A 92 -6.85 -3.12 0.49
CA VAL A 92 -7.37 -3.23 -0.87
C VAL A 92 -6.61 -2.29 -1.78
N PHE A 93 -6.06 -2.83 -2.86
CA PHE A 93 -5.36 -2.07 -3.89
C PHE A 93 -6.13 -2.17 -5.21
N ASP A 94 -6.65 -1.02 -5.64
CA ASP A 94 -7.27 -0.78 -6.93
C ASP A 94 -6.31 0.03 -7.81
N ALA A 95 -5.18 -0.60 -8.12
CA ALA A 95 -4.10 0.03 -8.85
C ALA A 95 -3.62 -0.85 -9.99
N CYS A 96 -3.14 -0.21 -11.06
CA CYS A 96 -2.47 -0.92 -12.13
C CYS A 96 -1.23 -1.62 -11.56
N ARG A 97 -0.98 -2.86 -11.97
CA ARG A 97 0.22 -3.62 -11.59
C ARG A 97 1.22 -3.64 -12.74
N THR A 98 1.53 -2.46 -13.28
CA THR A 98 2.49 -2.29 -14.36
C THR A 98 3.91 -2.47 -13.83
N VAL A 99 4.72 -3.27 -14.53
CA VAL A 99 6.16 -3.41 -14.25
C VAL A 99 6.86 -2.24 -14.97
N MET A 100 7.66 -1.44 -14.26
CA MET A 100 8.61 -0.55 -14.94
C MET A 100 9.85 -1.39 -15.22
N ASP A 101 10.05 -1.75 -16.48
CA ASP A 101 11.32 -2.31 -16.94
C ASP A 101 12.15 -1.18 -17.56
N ASP A 102 13.37 -1.04 -17.07
CA ASP A 102 14.46 -0.33 -17.75
C ASP A 102 15.24 -1.43 -18.49
N GLU A 103 15.02 -1.54 -19.79
CA GLU A 103 15.86 -2.26 -20.76
C GLU A 103 16.30 -3.69 -20.35
N SER A 104 15.38 -4.58 -19.97
CA SER A 104 15.72 -6.01 -19.80
C SER A 104 14.54 -6.98 -19.92
N ARG A 105 14.14 -7.23 -21.17
CA ARG A 105 13.71 -8.54 -21.70
C ARG A 105 12.81 -9.39 -20.80
N GLY A 106 11.50 -9.27 -21.00
CA GLY A 106 10.64 -10.46 -21.24
C GLY A 106 10.60 -11.57 -20.18
N MET A 107 10.93 -11.31 -18.92
CA MET A 107 10.59 -12.20 -17.82
C MET A 107 9.59 -11.50 -16.93
N LEU A 108 8.39 -12.08 -16.86
CA LEU A 108 7.37 -11.84 -15.85
C LEU A 108 8.02 -11.86 -14.46
N ARG A 109 8.55 -10.72 -13.99
CA ARG A 109 8.89 -10.51 -12.59
C ARG A 109 7.56 -10.38 -11.88
N SER A 110 7.05 -11.55 -11.51
CA SER A 110 5.74 -11.73 -10.94
C SER A 110 5.58 -10.82 -9.74
N TYR A 111 4.38 -10.23 -9.68
CA TYR A 111 3.64 -10.03 -8.44
C TYR A 111 4.16 -10.87 -7.28
N ARG A 112 4.96 -10.36 -6.34
CA ARG A 112 5.28 -11.12 -5.12
C ARG A 112 4.19 -10.89 -4.08
N PRO A 113 3.38 -11.91 -3.74
CA PRO A 113 2.54 -11.83 -2.56
C PRO A 113 3.45 -11.69 -1.34
N VAL A 114 3.20 -10.69 -0.51
CA VAL A 114 3.86 -10.58 0.80
C VAL A 114 3.33 -11.71 1.66
N THR A 115 4.19 -12.60 2.18
CA THR A 115 3.79 -13.64 3.13
C THR A 115 3.46 -12.99 4.48
N TRP A 116 2.22 -13.11 4.95
CA TRP A 116 1.63 -12.28 6.01
C TRP A 116 1.34 -13.03 7.32
N SER A 117 1.14 -12.28 8.40
CA SER A 117 0.64 -12.72 9.70
C SER A 117 -0.88 -12.90 9.71
N THR A 118 -1.39 -13.82 10.54
CA THR A 118 -2.83 -14.10 10.70
C THR A 118 -3.66 -12.82 10.92
N GLY A 119 -4.77 -12.68 10.18
CA GLY A 119 -5.73 -11.57 10.36
C GLY A 119 -5.66 -10.45 9.33
N VAL A 120 -4.87 -10.60 8.25
CA VAL A 120 -4.82 -9.64 7.14
C VAL A 120 -5.49 -10.21 5.89
N PHE A 121 -6.47 -9.47 5.37
CA PHE A 121 -7.12 -9.75 4.09
C PHE A 121 -6.62 -8.77 3.04
N GLN A 122 -6.07 -9.30 1.95
CA GLN A 122 -5.58 -8.51 0.84
C GLN A 122 -6.38 -8.81 -0.43
N ALA A 123 -6.84 -7.75 -1.09
CA ALA A 123 -7.57 -7.85 -2.35
C ALA A 123 -6.97 -6.91 -3.40
N TYR A 124 -6.99 -7.35 -4.65
CA TYR A 124 -6.54 -6.58 -5.82
C TYR A 124 -7.68 -6.45 -6.80
N ALA A 125 -7.83 -5.26 -7.40
CA ALA A 125 -8.79 -5.07 -8.49
C ALA A 125 -8.32 -5.74 -9.80
N THR A 126 -7.01 -6.00 -9.96
CA THR A 126 -6.42 -6.45 -11.22
C THR A 126 -5.36 -7.56 -11.09
N GLU A 127 -5.22 -8.33 -12.17
CA GLU A 127 -4.12 -9.27 -12.39
C GLU A 127 -2.75 -8.56 -12.50
N PRO A 128 -1.64 -9.23 -12.14
CA PRO A 128 -0.30 -8.67 -12.37
C PRO A 128 -0.09 -8.31 -13.86
N GLY A 129 0.45 -7.14 -14.16
CA GLY A 129 0.70 -6.70 -15.54
C GLY A 129 -0.53 -6.20 -16.30
N LYS A 130 -1.68 -6.03 -15.64
CA LYS A 130 -2.91 -5.47 -16.22
C LYS A 130 -3.30 -4.14 -15.58
N THR A 131 -3.95 -3.30 -16.38
CA THR A 131 -4.57 -2.03 -15.97
C THR A 131 -5.97 -2.31 -15.40
N ALA A 132 -6.40 -1.50 -14.43
CA ALA A 132 -7.74 -1.57 -13.81
C ALA A 132 -8.79 -0.83 -14.63
#